data_AF-A0A6V8Q5P7-F1
#
_entry.id   AF-A0A6V8Q5P7-F1
#
_cell.length_a   1.000
_cell.length_b   1.000
_cell.length_c   1.000
_cell.angle_alpha   90.00
_cell.angle_beta   90.00
_cell.angle_gamma   90.00
#
_symmetry.space_group_name_H-M   'P 1'
#
loop_
_entity.id
_entity.type
_entity.pdbx_description
1 polymer ?
#
loop_
_entity_poly.entity_id
_entity_poly.type
_entity_poly.pdbx_seq_one_letter_code
_entity_poly.pdbx_strand_id
1 'polypeptide(L)'
;MKINTASAAISFAKKLEEDSAKFYEDLSRKYIKDVDVLLSFAKENRKNIVQVERAYYEVITDAIEACFAFNINPDDYAFKTELAEGASYSDVLEKAVEMEEKRFL
;
A
#
# COMPACT_ATOMS: atom_id res chain seq x y z
N MET A 1 -10.15 12.50 7.03
CA MET A 1 -10.66 12.08 8.36
C MET A 1 -9.50 11.42 9.09
N LYS A 2 -9.17 11.85 10.32
CA LYS A 2 -8.04 11.27 11.05
C LYS A 2 -8.35 9.84 11.48
N ILE A 3 -7.38 8.95 11.29
CA ILE A 3 -7.41 7.58 11.77
C ILE A 3 -6.83 7.55 13.18
N ASN A 4 -7.62 7.08 14.13
CA ASN A 4 -7.26 7.03 15.55
C ASN A 4 -7.42 5.65 16.18
N THR A 5 -8.28 4.76 15.67
CA THR A 5 -8.37 3.38 16.16
C THR A 5 -7.36 2.47 15.46
N ALA A 6 -6.94 1.40 16.15
CA ALA A 6 -6.08 0.38 15.55
C ALA A 6 -6.80 -0.34 14.40
N SER A 7 -8.06 -0.73 14.59
CA SER A 7 -8.91 -1.26 13.52
C SER A 7 -8.94 -0.41 12.24
N ALA A 8 -9.03 0.92 12.37
CA ALA A 8 -9.02 1.83 11.24
C ALA A 8 -7.61 1.96 10.61
N ALA A 9 -6.55 1.99 11.43
CA ALA A 9 -5.16 2.02 10.94
C ALA A 9 -4.81 0.75 10.16
N ILE A 10 -5.22 -0.41 10.66
CA ILE A 10 -5.03 -1.70 10.00
C ILE A 10 -5.82 -1.77 8.70
N SER A 11 -7.09 -1.37 8.72
CA SER A 11 -7.92 -1.31 7.50
C SER A 11 -7.31 -0.40 6.44
N PHE A 12 -6.72 0.72 6.86
CA PHE A 12 -6.05 1.65 5.97
C PHE A 12 -4.76 1.07 5.40
N ALA A 13 -3.89 0.49 6.23
CA ALA A 13 -2.68 -0.18 5.78
C ALA A 13 -3.00 -1.28 4.75
N LYS A 14 -4.00 -2.12 5.02
CA LYS A 14 -4.47 -3.13 4.06
C LYS A 14 -4.88 -2.54 2.72
N LYS A 15 -5.57 -1.40 2.74
CA LYS A 15 -5.99 -0.72 1.51
C LYS A 15 -4.78 -0.23 0.71
N LEU A 16 -3.78 0.36 1.37
CA LEU A 16 -2.56 0.81 0.69
C LEU A 16 -1.82 -0.36 0.03
N GLU A 17 -1.70 -1.49 0.71
CA GLU A 17 -1.09 -2.70 0.13
C GLU A 17 -1.91 -3.27 -1.04
N GLU A 18 -3.24 -3.27 -0.93
CA GLU A 18 -4.13 -3.73 -2.00
C GLU A 18 -4.02 -2.87 -3.26
N ASP A 19 -4.03 -1.54 -3.07
CA ASP A 19 -3.92 -0.58 -4.16
C ASP A 19 -2.53 -0.65 -4.83
N SER A 20 -1.47 -0.89 -4.04
CA SER A 20 -0.11 -1.12 -4.54
C SER A 20 0.00 -2.44 -5.32
N ALA A 21 -0.58 -3.52 -4.80
CA ALA A 21 -0.59 -4.82 -5.49
C ALA A 21 -1.27 -4.71 -6.87
N LYS A 22 -2.43 -4.07 -6.92
CA LYS A 22 -3.15 -3.82 -8.18
C LYS A 22 -2.34 -2.98 -9.15
N PHE A 23 -1.67 -1.93 -8.66
CA PHE A 23 -0.81 -1.10 -9.49
C PHE A 23 0.29 -1.94 -10.17
N TYR A 24 0.99 -2.79 -9.42
CA TYR A 24 2.03 -3.65 -10.00
C TYR A 24 1.48 -4.75 -10.92
N GLU A 25 0.33 -5.33 -10.60
CA GLU A 25 -0.38 -6.26 -11.49
C GLU A 25 -0.74 -5.58 -12.82
N ASP A 26 -1.29 -4.36 -12.80
CA ASP A 26 -1.62 -3.59 -13.99
C ASP A 26 -0.38 -3.21 -14.81
N LEU A 27 0.74 -2.90 -14.14
CA LEU A 27 2.02 -2.65 -14.81
C LEU A 27 2.56 -3.89 -15.50
N SER A 28 2.48 -5.06 -14.85
CA SER A 28 2.96 -6.32 -15.44
C SER A 28 2.23 -6.66 -16.75
N ARG A 29 0.94 -6.32 -16.86
CA ARG A 29 0.15 -6.50 -18.09
C ARG A 29 0.64 -5.61 -19.24
N LYS A 30 1.20 -4.44 -18.92
CA LYS A 30 1.67 -3.45 -19.90
C LYS A 30 3.14 -3.66 -20.30
N TYR A 31 3.99 -4.14 -19.38
CA TYR A 31 5.44 -4.24 -19.59
C TYR A 31 5.94 -5.68 -19.45
N ILE A 32 5.90 -6.42 -20.56
CA ILE A 32 6.25 -7.86 -20.62
C ILE A 32 7.68 -8.15 -20.14
N LYS A 33 8.62 -7.21 -20.34
CA LYS A 33 10.04 -7.40 -20.02
C LYS A 33 10.31 -7.59 -18.52
N ASP A 34 9.51 -6.97 -17.65
CA ASP A 34 9.74 -6.95 -16.20
C ASP A 34 8.57 -7.60 -15.43
N VAL A 35 7.76 -8.41 -16.11
CA VAL A 35 6.57 -9.09 -15.56
C VAL A 35 6.88 -9.80 -14.26
N ASP A 36 7.95 -10.61 -14.21
CA ASP A 36 8.25 -11.43 -13.04
C ASP A 36 8.60 -10.56 -11.82
N VAL A 37 9.32 -9.45 -12.03
CA VAL A 37 9.69 -8.52 -10.98
C VAL A 37 8.45 -7.77 -10.47
N LEU A 38 7.62 -7.25 -11.37
CA LEU A 38 6.40 -6.54 -11.01
C LEU A 38 5.41 -7.45 -10.27
N LEU A 39 5.22 -8.68 -10.73
CA LEU A 39 4.39 -9.67 -10.03
C LEU A 39 4.98 -10.08 -8.67
N SER A 40 6.31 -10.06 -8.52
CA SER A 40 6.94 -10.32 -7.22
C SER A 40 6.60 -9.24 -6.18
N PHE A 41 6.50 -7.97 -6.60
CA PHE A 41 6.08 -6.87 -5.72
C PHE A 41 4.63 -7.02 -5.32
N ALA A 42 3.73 -7.27 -6.28
CA ALA A 42 2.32 -7.53 -5.97
C ALA A 42 2.18 -8.69 -4.96
N LYS A 43 2.95 -9.77 -5.13
CA LYS A 43 2.96 -10.89 -4.19
C LYS A 43 3.44 -10.49 -2.79
N GLU A 44 4.46 -9.65 -2.67
CA GLU A 44 4.95 -9.19 -1.38
C GLU A 44 3.93 -8.25 -0.70
N ASN A 45 3.26 -7.36 -1.44
CA ASN A 45 2.16 -6.55 -0.91
C ASN A 45 1.04 -7.43 -0.32
N ARG A 46 0.64 -8.48 -1.04
CA ARG A 46 -0.37 -9.46 -0.55
C ARG A 46 0.06 -10.16 0.73
N LYS A 47 1.35 -10.48 0.85
CA LYS A 47 1.93 -11.07 2.06
C LYS A 47 1.95 -10.08 3.22
N ASN A 48 2.22 -8.80 2.96
CA ASN A 48 2.18 -7.75 3.98
C ASN A 48 0.77 -7.57 4.56
N ILE A 49 -0.29 -7.62 3.74
CA ILE A 49 -1.68 -7.60 4.21
C ILE A 49 -1.90 -8.67 5.29
N VAL A 50 -1.51 -9.92 5.00
CA VAL A 50 -1.66 -11.05 5.93
C VAL A 50 -0.86 -10.82 7.22
N GLN A 51 0.37 -10.29 7.12
CA GLN A 51 1.20 -10.03 8.31
C GLN A 51 0.62 -8.91 9.18
N VAL A 52 0.14 -7.83 8.58
CA VAL A 52 -0.48 -6.70 9.29
C VAL A 52 -1.74 -7.16 10.02
N GLU A 53 -2.59 -7.95 9.37
CA GLU A 53 -3.76 -8.55 10.01
C GLU A 53 -3.38 -9.48 11.16
N ARG A 54 -2.38 -10.34 10.95
CA ARG A 54 -1.94 -11.28 11.97
C ARG A 54 -1.39 -10.55 13.19
N ALA A 55 -0.53 -9.54 12.98
CA ALA A 55 -0.01 -8.70 14.05
C ALA A 55 -1.11 -8.01 14.83
N TYR A 56 -2.16 -7.52 14.14
CA TYR A 56 -3.33 -6.94 14.79
C TYR A 56 -4.07 -7.97 15.65
N TYR A 57 -4.47 -9.11 15.09
CA TYR A 57 -5.26 -10.11 15.84
C TYR A 57 -4.48 -10.82 16.95
N GLU A 58 -3.15 -10.95 16.83
CA GLU A 58 -2.30 -11.59 17.85
C GLU A 58 -2.00 -10.66 19.04
N VAL A 59 -2.00 -9.33 18.82
CA VAL A 59 -1.50 -8.35 19.80
C VAL A 59 -2.58 -7.39 20.30
N ILE A 60 -3.76 -7.33 19.66
CA ILE A 60 -4.80 -6.38 20.04
C ILE A 60 -5.21 -6.53 21.51
N THR A 61 -5.16 -5.40 22.22
CA THR A 61 -5.67 -5.22 23.58
C THR A 61 -6.52 -3.95 23.59
N ASP A 62 -7.38 -3.78 24.60
CA ASP A 62 -8.20 -2.57 24.75
C ASP A 62 -7.36 -1.28 24.72
N ALA A 63 -6.11 -1.32 25.20
CA ALA A 63 -5.19 -0.19 25.17
C ALA A 63 -4.75 0.22 23.74
N ILE A 64 -4.63 -0.75 22.82
CA ILE A 64 -4.29 -0.49 21.42
C ILE A 64 -5.53 -0.03 20.64
N GLU A 65 -6.71 -0.55 20.99
CA GLU A 65 -7.96 -0.23 20.29
C GLU A 65 -8.55 1.14 20.70
N ALA A 66 -8.37 1.57 21.95
CA ALA A 66 -9.00 2.76 22.54
C ALA A 66 -8.42 4.13 22.11
N CYS A 67 -8.05 4.28 20.84
CA CYS A 67 -7.68 5.57 20.23
C CYS A 67 -6.39 6.25 20.72
N PHE A 68 -5.58 5.60 21.57
CA PHE A 68 -4.37 6.22 22.13
C PHE A 68 -3.12 6.03 21.26
N ALA A 69 -3.12 5.07 20.34
CA ALA A 69 -1.92 4.66 19.62
C ALA A 69 -1.75 5.29 18.23
N PHE A 70 -2.80 5.90 17.65
CA PHE A 70 -2.77 6.36 16.26
C PHE A 70 -3.30 7.80 16.09
N ASN A 71 -2.61 8.57 15.26
CA ASN A 71 -3.01 9.90 14.79
C ASN A 71 -2.54 10.06 13.35
N ILE A 72 -3.12 9.26 12.46
CA ILE A 72 -2.73 9.17 11.05
C ILE A 72 -3.67 10.05 10.22
N ASN A 73 -3.13 10.86 9.32
CA ASN A 73 -3.90 11.54 8.30
C ASN A 73 -3.80 10.77 6.98
N PRO A 74 -4.88 10.14 6.49
CA PRO A 74 -4.84 9.36 5.24
C PRO A 74 -4.36 10.14 4.02
N ASP A 75 -4.60 11.45 4.00
CA ASP A 75 -4.24 12.32 2.87
C ASP A 75 -2.72 12.44 2.70
N ASP A 76 -1.94 12.23 3.77
CA ASP A 76 -0.47 12.25 3.74
C ASP A 76 0.10 11.04 2.97
N TYR A 77 -0.68 9.96 2.88
CA TYR A 77 -0.33 8.70 2.21
C TYR A 77 -1.11 8.49 0.91
N ALA A 78 -1.87 9.49 0.46
CA ALA A 78 -2.64 9.39 -0.76
C ALA A 78 -1.71 9.44 -1.99
N PHE A 79 -1.69 8.35 -2.75
CA PHE A 79 -1.04 8.28 -4.05
C PHE A 79 -2.04 8.00 -5.16
N LYS A 80 -1.78 8.54 -6.35
CA LYS A 80 -2.61 8.31 -7.54
C LYS A 80 -2.01 7.16 -8.33
N THR A 81 -2.78 6.10 -8.56
CA THR A 81 -2.34 4.95 -9.37
C THR A 81 -2.62 5.11 -10.87
N GLU A 82 -3.33 6.18 -11.25
CA GLU A 82 -3.67 6.49 -12.64
C GLU A 82 -2.43 6.83 -13.48
N LEU A 83 -2.27 6.15 -14.61
CA LEU A 83 -1.20 6.43 -15.59
C LEU A 83 -1.78 7.18 -16.77
N ALA A 84 -1.10 8.23 -17.24
CA ALA A 84 -1.49 8.93 -18.44
C ALA A 84 -1.43 8.00 -19.66
N GLU A 85 -2.36 8.16 -20.60
CA GLU A 85 -2.29 7.43 -21.87
C GLU A 85 -1.00 7.81 -22.60
N GLY A 86 -0.16 6.81 -22.88
CA GLY A 86 1.15 7.00 -23.52
C GLY A 86 2.32 7.29 -22.57
N ALA A 87 2.15 7.15 -21.24
CA ALA A 87 3.24 7.27 -20.28
C ALA A 87 4.43 6.35 -20.65
N SER A 88 5.64 6.90 -20.62
CA SER A 88 6.84 6.13 -20.87
C SER A 88 7.13 5.19 -19.69
N TYR A 89 7.96 4.17 -19.93
CA TYR A 89 8.38 3.27 -18.86
C TYR A 89 9.13 4.01 -17.73
N SER A 90 9.86 5.08 -18.06
CA SER A 90 10.54 5.92 -17.06
C SER A 90 9.54 6.65 -16.18
N ASP A 91 8.48 7.23 -16.77
CA ASP A 91 7.44 7.95 -16.02
C ASP A 91 6.69 7.00 -15.06
N VAL A 92 6.49 5.75 -15.51
CA VAL A 92 5.89 4.70 -14.69
C VAL A 92 6.77 4.30 -13.52
N LEU A 93 8.08 4.14 -13.76
CA LEU A 93 9.03 3.80 -12.70
C LEU A 93 9.17 4.92 -11.67
N GLU A 94 9.27 6.17 -12.12
CA GLU A 94 9.33 7.33 -11.23
C GLU A 94 8.09 7.37 -10.32
N LYS A 95 6.92 7.06 -10.88
CA LYS A 95 5.68 6.97 -10.11
C LYS A 95 5.64 5.82 -9.12
N ALA A 96 6.22 4.68 -9.48
CA ALA A 96 6.38 3.56 -8.55
C ALA A 96 7.30 3.91 -7.37
N VAL A 97 8.38 4.66 -7.64
CA VAL A 97 9.28 5.15 -6.59
C VAL A 97 8.58 6.16 -5.69
N GLU A 98 7.87 7.16 -6.25
CA GLU A 98 7.12 8.14 -5.46
C GLU A 98 6.09 7.48 -4.53
N MET A 99 5.39 6.46 -5.04
CA MET A 99 4.41 5.70 -4.28
C MET A 99 5.05 4.99 -3.07
N GLU A 100 6.17 4.31 -3.27
CA GLU A 100 6.86 3.59 -2.20
C GLU A 100 7.51 4.56 -1.20
N GLU A 101 8.11 5.67 -1.65
CA GLU A 101 8.67 6.69 -0.75
C GLU A 101 7.61 7.30 0.16
N LYS A 102 6.42 7.61 -0.37
CA LYS A 102 5.28 8.09 0.42
C LYS A 102 4.74 7.05 1.41
N ARG A 103 5.04 5.77 1.21
CA ARG A 103 4.62 4.69 2.10
C ARG A 103 5.62 4.47 3.25
N PHE A 104 6.89 4.80 3.06
CA PHE A 104 7.96 4.61 4.05
C PHE A 104 8.26 5.82 4.94
N LEU A 105 7.76 7.02 4.60
CA LEU A 105 7.93 8.28 5.33
C LEU A 105 6.61 8.74 5.97
#